data_AF-A0AB39BCZ9-F1
#
_entry.id   AF-A0AB39BCZ9-F1
#
_cell.length_a   1.000
_cell.length_b   1.000
_cell.length_c   1.000
_cell.angle_alpha   90.00
_cell.angle_beta   90.00
_cell.angle_gamma   90.00
#
_symmetry.space_group_name_H-M   'P 1'
#
loop_
_entity.id
_entity.type
_entity.pdbx_description
1 polymer ?
#
loop_
_entity_poly.entity_id
_entity_poly.type
_entity_poly.pdbx_seq_one_letter_code
_entity_poly.pdbx_strand_id
1 'polypeptide(L)'
;MGSLRFVPARAADPASWALLASWPALVLLPSTTAPGVVDAVWHAVADEAGGAPSLETIVSAIPLRGDHAVESFAVVLLAPDGVGTATAVVRGSASVDLHSVGGARRFGSAGVQPWALAEFPAVTAVALGRLAPVPESVLRPPPGGRRFERGVVEVSSVVWAADPEPWESCTGAADVSDTVVGAPRATRTDDDATDETAHAAQTAQAVEAADDTPEPAPPPLFVLSVNGGPAHPLDGAVVIGRRPAQRPSEALRDSPSDARPPTVVTVPSPSGEVSARHVEIARSGRTVVITDLRSTNGTRVTLPDGTTLRLRQGDSAVATRSAIVEIGDGNVIHISSPVPSSPGTSV
;
A
#
# COMPACT_ATOMS: atom_id res chain seq x y z
N MET A 1 7.59 17.81 -10.28
CA MET A 1 8.05 16.52 -10.85
C MET A 1 8.98 15.89 -9.83
N GLY A 2 8.68 14.68 -9.38
CA GLY A 2 9.42 14.03 -8.30
C GLY A 2 10.90 13.78 -8.61
N SER A 3 11.69 13.49 -7.58
CA SER A 3 13.12 13.23 -7.68
C SER A 3 13.41 11.74 -7.44
N LEU A 4 14.06 11.10 -8.42
CA LEU A 4 14.55 9.73 -8.32
C LEU A 4 16.04 9.74 -7.95
N ARG A 5 16.39 9.03 -6.88
CA ARG A 5 17.76 8.87 -6.39
C ARG A 5 18.08 7.41 -6.15
N PHE A 6 19.31 7.00 -6.44
CA PHE A 6 19.76 5.62 -6.23
C PHE A 6 21.12 5.55 -5.55
N VAL A 7 21.37 4.42 -4.91
CA VAL A 7 22.69 4.00 -4.45
C VAL A 7 23.22 2.96 -5.41
N PRO A 8 24.39 3.16 -6.02
CA PRO A 8 24.99 2.13 -6.85
C PRO A 8 25.22 0.86 -6.03
N ALA A 9 25.05 -0.30 -6.66
CA ALA A 9 25.45 -1.56 -6.04
C ALA A 9 26.96 -1.53 -5.74
N ARG A 10 27.39 -2.20 -4.65
CA ARG A 10 28.82 -2.51 -4.49
C ARG A 10 29.18 -3.58 -5.51
N ALA A 11 30.36 -3.44 -6.12
CA ALA A 11 30.87 -4.44 -7.06
C ALA A 11 30.83 -5.83 -6.40
N ALA A 12 30.27 -6.81 -7.13
CA ALA A 12 30.11 -8.20 -6.73
C ALA A 12 29.11 -8.50 -5.58
N ASP A 13 28.13 -7.63 -5.30
CA ASP A 13 26.99 -8.00 -4.42
C ASP A 13 25.99 -8.89 -5.18
N PRO A 14 25.83 -10.18 -4.84
CA PRO A 14 24.89 -11.08 -5.51
C PRO A 14 23.41 -10.73 -5.22
N ALA A 15 23.13 -9.84 -4.27
CA ALA A 15 21.79 -9.34 -3.97
C ALA A 15 21.51 -7.96 -4.60
N SER A 16 22.31 -7.55 -5.58
CA SER A 16 22.12 -6.30 -6.33
C SER A 16 20.98 -6.41 -7.34
N TRP A 17 20.36 -5.28 -7.63
CA TRP A 17 19.24 -5.17 -8.57
C TRP A 17 19.65 -4.30 -9.76
N ALA A 18 19.24 -4.66 -10.97
CA ALA A 18 19.23 -3.76 -12.11
C ALA A 18 17.95 -2.91 -12.07
N LEU A 19 18.11 -1.60 -11.95
CA LEU A 19 17.04 -0.61 -12.08
C LEU A 19 16.94 -0.16 -13.54
N LEU A 20 15.76 -0.34 -14.13
CA LEU A 20 15.37 0.28 -15.39
C LEU A 20 14.35 1.37 -15.07
N ALA A 21 14.72 2.63 -15.29
CA ALA A 21 13.85 3.77 -14.99
C ALA A 21 13.63 4.62 -16.24
N SER A 22 12.37 4.91 -16.51
CA SER A 22 11.92 5.94 -17.45
C SER A 22 10.59 6.45 -16.94
N TRP A 23 10.53 7.69 -16.47
CA TRP A 23 9.35 8.22 -15.80
C TRP A 23 8.08 8.02 -16.65
N PRO A 24 6.96 7.54 -16.07
CA PRO A 24 6.72 7.22 -14.65
C PRO A 24 6.95 5.75 -14.25
N ALA A 25 7.66 4.97 -15.06
CA ALA A 25 7.94 3.55 -14.81
C ALA A 25 9.30 3.32 -14.13
N LEU A 26 9.28 2.47 -13.11
CA LEU A 26 10.45 1.96 -12.40
C LEU A 26 10.38 0.43 -12.38
N VAL A 27 11.43 -0.24 -12.85
CA VAL A 27 11.51 -1.71 -12.86
C VAL A 27 12.79 -2.16 -12.18
N LEU A 28 12.67 -3.14 -11.28
CA LEU A 28 13.78 -3.87 -10.70
C LEU A 28 13.80 -5.30 -11.20
N LEU A 29 14.96 -5.69 -11.74
CA LEU A 29 15.31 -7.06 -12.09
C LEU A 29 16.54 -7.47 -11.27
N PRO A 30 16.77 -8.77 -10.99
CA PRO A 30 18.02 -9.24 -10.39
C PRO A 30 19.19 -8.81 -11.29
N SER A 31 20.32 -8.41 -10.73
CA SER A 31 21.51 -8.05 -11.53
C SER A 31 22.04 -9.22 -12.39
N THR A 32 21.70 -10.46 -12.02
CA THR A 32 22.00 -11.67 -12.78
C THR A 32 21.08 -11.92 -13.97
N THR A 33 20.13 -11.02 -14.26
CA THR A 33 19.19 -11.17 -15.37
C THR A 33 19.92 -11.15 -16.70
N ALA A 34 19.51 -12.04 -17.63
CA ALA A 34 20.12 -12.13 -18.94
C ALA A 34 20.02 -10.78 -19.70
N PRO A 35 21.10 -10.32 -20.37
CA PRO A 35 21.10 -9.02 -21.05
C PRO A 35 19.94 -8.83 -22.04
N GLY A 36 19.60 -9.86 -22.81
CA GLY A 36 18.47 -9.78 -23.75
C GLY A 36 17.10 -9.56 -23.08
N VAL A 37 16.92 -10.00 -21.83
CA VAL A 37 15.71 -9.70 -21.05
C VAL A 37 15.75 -8.26 -20.56
N VAL A 38 16.90 -7.77 -20.09
CA VAL A 38 17.08 -6.37 -19.69
C VAL A 38 16.79 -5.44 -20.86
N ASP A 39 17.28 -5.75 -22.06
CA ASP A 39 17.04 -4.96 -23.27
C ASP A 39 15.55 -4.97 -23.67
N ALA A 40 14.89 -6.13 -23.62
CA ALA A 40 13.46 -6.24 -23.92
C ALA A 40 12.60 -5.41 -22.95
N VAL A 41 12.89 -5.49 -21.64
CA VAL A 41 12.20 -4.69 -20.63
C VAL A 41 12.54 -3.21 -20.78
N TRP A 42 13.78 -2.86 -21.11
CA TRP A 42 14.16 -1.48 -21.38
C TRP A 42 13.33 -0.89 -22.52
N HIS A 43 13.16 -1.59 -23.64
CA HIS A 43 12.30 -1.13 -24.73
C HIS A 43 10.84 -0.92 -24.30
N ALA A 44 10.32 -1.78 -23.43
CA ALA A 44 8.97 -1.64 -22.89
C ALA A 44 8.82 -0.44 -21.91
N VAL A 45 9.87 -0.14 -21.14
CA VAL A 45 9.90 0.96 -20.16
C VAL A 45 10.19 2.31 -20.82
N ALA A 46 11.11 2.33 -21.78
CA ALA A 46 11.56 3.51 -22.50
C ALA A 46 10.49 4.09 -23.43
N ASP A 47 9.55 3.25 -23.89
CA ASP A 47 8.52 3.55 -24.88
C ASP A 47 8.99 4.56 -25.94
N GLU A 48 9.88 4.10 -26.84
CA GLU A 48 10.45 4.95 -27.90
C GLU A 48 9.42 5.44 -28.92
N ALA A 49 8.18 4.93 -28.87
CA ALA A 49 7.09 5.33 -29.74
C ALA A 49 6.33 6.59 -29.25
N GLY A 50 6.72 7.16 -28.10
CA GLY A 50 6.18 8.43 -27.58
C GLY A 50 4.87 8.28 -26.79
N GLY A 51 4.47 7.06 -26.44
CA GLY A 51 3.37 6.78 -25.52
C GLY A 51 3.78 6.84 -24.04
N ALA A 52 2.81 6.70 -23.15
CA ALA A 52 3.08 6.46 -21.73
C ALA A 52 3.34 4.96 -21.52
N PRO A 53 4.38 4.58 -20.74
CA PRO A 53 4.71 3.18 -20.52
C PRO A 53 3.53 2.44 -19.89
N SER A 54 3.20 1.26 -20.45
CA SER A 54 2.10 0.42 -19.97
C SER A 54 2.61 -0.71 -19.08
N LEU A 55 1.89 -1.00 -17.99
CA LEU A 55 2.23 -2.10 -17.10
C LEU A 55 2.19 -3.45 -17.83
N GLU A 56 1.21 -3.65 -18.70
CA GLU A 56 1.02 -4.89 -19.46
C GLU A 56 2.22 -5.17 -20.39
N THR A 57 2.68 -4.15 -21.12
CA THR A 57 3.84 -4.27 -22.02
C THR A 57 5.10 -4.61 -21.23
N ILE A 58 5.33 -3.93 -20.11
CA ILE A 58 6.50 -4.16 -19.25
C ILE A 58 6.48 -5.58 -18.67
N VAL A 59 5.38 -6.01 -18.07
CA VAL A 59 5.28 -7.34 -17.45
C VAL A 59 5.37 -8.44 -18.49
N SER A 60 4.83 -8.24 -19.69
CA SER A 60 4.91 -9.21 -20.80
C SER A 60 6.34 -9.40 -21.34
N ALA A 61 7.21 -8.40 -21.18
CA ALA A 61 8.62 -8.48 -21.55
C ALA A 61 9.46 -9.30 -20.55
N ILE A 62 8.91 -9.63 -19.36
CA ILE A 62 9.62 -10.38 -18.32
C ILE A 62 9.25 -11.88 -18.43
N PRO A 63 10.17 -12.76 -18.87
CA PRO A 63 9.90 -14.18 -19.00
C PRO A 63 9.71 -14.83 -17.63
N LEU A 64 8.62 -15.59 -17.46
CA LEU A 64 8.29 -16.29 -16.21
C LEU A 64 8.69 -17.76 -16.19
N ARG A 65 9.15 -18.30 -17.33
CA ARG A 65 9.52 -19.71 -17.56
C ARG A 65 10.66 -19.80 -18.59
N GLY A 66 11.36 -20.93 -18.63
CA GLY A 66 12.48 -21.19 -19.54
C GLY A 66 13.84 -20.77 -18.99
N ASP A 67 14.89 -20.88 -19.80
CA ASP A 67 16.30 -20.69 -19.39
C ASP A 67 16.64 -19.25 -18.97
N HIS A 68 15.76 -18.31 -19.27
CA HIS A 68 15.89 -16.90 -18.91
C HIS A 68 14.80 -16.44 -17.94
N ALA A 69 14.08 -17.36 -17.29
CA ALA A 69 13.01 -17.02 -16.35
C ALA A 69 13.50 -16.10 -15.23
N VAL A 70 12.73 -15.05 -14.96
CA VAL A 70 12.98 -14.14 -13.84
C VAL A 70 12.14 -14.57 -12.65
N GLU A 71 12.81 -15.02 -11.60
CA GLU A 71 12.14 -15.53 -10.39
C GLU A 71 11.60 -14.41 -9.49
N SER A 72 12.30 -13.28 -9.44
CA SER A 72 11.94 -12.14 -8.59
C SER A 72 12.05 -10.84 -9.38
N PHE A 73 11.04 -9.98 -9.32
CA PHE A 73 11.09 -8.65 -9.92
C PHE A 73 10.06 -7.72 -9.26
N ALA A 74 10.27 -6.40 -9.39
CA ALA A 74 9.27 -5.41 -9.03
C ALA A 74 9.09 -4.41 -10.18
N VAL A 75 7.85 -4.11 -10.54
CA VAL A 75 7.48 -3.05 -11.49
C VAL A 75 6.61 -2.06 -10.73
N VAL A 76 6.93 -0.78 -10.81
CA VAL A 76 6.11 0.30 -10.24
C VAL A 76 5.83 1.31 -11.34
N LEU A 77 4.56 1.54 -11.61
CA LEU A 77 4.07 2.58 -12.50
C LEU A 77 3.41 3.66 -11.65
N LEU A 78 3.99 4.85 -11.64
CA LEU A 78 3.47 6.00 -10.91
C LEU A 78 2.51 6.81 -11.78
N ALA A 79 1.62 7.58 -11.14
CA ALA A 79 0.85 8.60 -11.83
C ALA A 79 1.82 9.64 -12.44
N PRO A 80 1.66 10.01 -13.73
CA PRO A 80 2.63 10.83 -14.45
C PRO A 80 2.76 12.26 -13.90
N ASP A 81 1.76 12.75 -13.19
CA ASP A 81 1.73 14.03 -12.46
C ASP A 81 2.57 14.00 -11.16
N GLY A 82 2.95 12.82 -10.69
CA GLY A 82 3.95 12.62 -9.65
C GLY A 82 3.42 12.61 -8.22
N VAL A 83 2.16 12.92 -7.95
CA VAL A 83 1.49 12.63 -6.67
C VAL A 83 0.19 11.96 -7.01
N GLY A 84 -0.02 10.73 -6.54
CA GLY A 84 -1.26 10.05 -6.86
C GLY A 84 -1.16 8.55 -6.69
N THR A 85 -1.70 7.86 -7.68
CA THR A 85 -1.79 6.41 -7.67
C THR A 85 -0.46 5.79 -8.11
N ALA A 86 0.00 4.76 -7.39
CA ALA A 86 1.07 3.87 -7.85
C ALA A 86 0.50 2.48 -8.09
N THR A 87 0.75 1.89 -9.25
CA THR A 87 0.48 0.46 -9.49
C THR A 87 1.78 -0.31 -9.35
N ALA A 88 1.81 -1.32 -8.49
CA ALA A 88 2.98 -2.16 -8.27
C ALA A 88 2.69 -3.62 -8.62
N VAL A 89 3.61 -4.24 -9.34
CA VAL A 89 3.68 -5.68 -9.57
C VAL A 89 4.93 -6.22 -8.91
N VAL A 90 4.79 -7.26 -8.11
CA VAL A 90 5.91 -7.84 -7.36
C VAL A 90 5.89 -9.35 -7.45
N ARG A 91 7.04 -9.94 -7.77
CA ARG A 91 7.24 -11.39 -7.84
C ARG A 91 8.40 -11.83 -6.96
N GLY A 92 8.28 -13.04 -6.41
CA GLY A 92 9.36 -13.70 -5.68
C GLY A 92 9.75 -12.92 -4.43
N SER A 93 11.06 -12.73 -4.24
CA SER A 93 11.65 -12.03 -3.10
C SER A 93 11.69 -10.51 -3.23
N ALA A 94 11.24 -9.95 -4.37
CA ALA A 94 11.19 -8.51 -4.53
C ALA A 94 10.18 -7.88 -3.57
N SER A 95 10.42 -6.62 -3.22
CA SER A 95 9.51 -5.83 -2.39
C SER A 95 9.64 -4.34 -2.72
N VAL A 96 8.56 -3.61 -2.48
CA VAL A 96 8.44 -2.17 -2.67
C VAL A 96 7.95 -1.55 -1.37
N ASP A 97 8.64 -0.55 -0.85
CA ASP A 97 8.11 0.27 0.24
C ASP A 97 7.41 1.50 -0.36
N LEU A 98 6.14 1.67 -0.02
CA LEU A 98 5.28 2.75 -0.51
C LEU A 98 4.96 3.68 0.65
N HIS A 99 5.13 4.97 0.43
CA HIS A 99 4.85 6.00 1.42
C HIS A 99 3.69 6.86 0.98
N SER A 100 2.80 7.13 1.92
CA SER A 100 1.63 7.98 1.78
C SER A 100 1.51 8.88 3.00
N VAL A 101 0.58 9.84 2.96
CA VAL A 101 0.25 10.70 4.11
C VAL A 101 -0.13 9.87 5.36
N GLY A 102 -0.68 8.67 5.17
CA GLY A 102 -1.07 7.75 6.25
C GLY A 102 0.09 6.94 6.87
N GLY A 103 1.25 6.92 6.23
CA GLY A 103 2.43 6.17 6.66
C GLY A 103 3.09 5.35 5.54
N ALA A 104 4.06 4.54 5.96
CA ALA A 104 4.83 3.63 5.10
C ALA A 104 4.25 2.21 5.17
N ARG A 105 4.17 1.54 4.02
CA ARG A 105 3.75 0.14 3.86
C ARG A 105 4.74 -0.62 2.96
N ARG A 106 4.97 -1.89 3.26
CA ARG A 106 5.74 -2.79 2.40
C ARG A 106 4.81 -3.64 1.57
N PHE A 107 5.07 -3.68 0.27
CA PHE A 107 4.39 -4.53 -0.68
C PHE A 107 5.35 -5.58 -1.24
N GLY A 108 5.05 -6.85 -1.00
CA GLY A 108 5.80 -7.99 -1.51
C GLY A 108 4.90 -8.94 -2.30
N SER A 109 5.48 -9.93 -2.98
CA SER A 109 4.68 -10.98 -3.64
C SER A 109 3.85 -11.80 -2.64
N ALA A 110 4.36 -11.93 -1.41
CA ALA A 110 3.84 -12.80 -0.37
C ALA A 110 3.49 -14.20 -0.93
N GLY A 111 4.31 -14.75 -1.82
CA GLY A 111 4.10 -16.08 -2.41
C GLY A 111 3.02 -16.18 -3.49
N VAL A 112 2.27 -15.09 -3.77
CA VAL A 112 1.25 -15.06 -4.82
C VAL A 112 1.87 -15.34 -6.19
N GLN A 113 1.27 -16.26 -6.94
CA GLN A 113 1.68 -16.64 -8.29
C GLN A 113 0.64 -16.20 -9.33
N PRO A 114 1.05 -15.80 -10.55
CA PRO A 114 2.45 -15.70 -11.01
C PRO A 114 3.21 -14.50 -10.44
N TRP A 115 2.49 -13.53 -9.84
CA TRP A 115 3.00 -12.32 -9.19
C TRP A 115 1.84 -11.64 -8.45
N ALA A 116 2.16 -10.76 -7.49
CA ALA A 116 1.18 -9.91 -6.81
C ALA A 116 1.01 -8.58 -7.55
N LEU A 117 -0.22 -8.08 -7.63
CA LEU A 117 -0.60 -6.79 -8.22
C LEU A 117 -1.36 -5.96 -7.20
N ALA A 118 -1.00 -4.71 -7.03
CA ALA A 118 -1.81 -3.79 -6.25
C ALA A 118 -1.70 -2.36 -6.76
N GLU A 119 -2.80 -1.63 -6.60
CA GLU A 119 -2.87 -0.20 -6.82
C GLU A 119 -2.93 0.53 -5.47
N PHE A 120 -2.15 1.60 -5.36
CA PHE A 120 -1.93 2.32 -4.12
C PHE A 120 -2.25 3.80 -4.33
N PRO A 121 -3.31 4.33 -3.71
CA PRO A 121 -3.63 5.75 -3.82
C PRO A 121 -2.73 6.60 -2.90
N ALA A 122 -2.63 7.89 -3.25
CA ALA A 122 -1.95 8.92 -2.46
C ALA A 122 -0.50 8.57 -2.09
N VAL A 123 0.23 7.96 -3.03
CA VAL A 123 1.65 7.64 -2.89
C VAL A 123 2.45 8.92 -3.12
N THR A 124 3.24 9.28 -2.12
CA THR A 124 4.12 10.45 -2.13
C THR A 124 5.58 10.06 -2.32
N ALA A 125 5.94 8.80 -2.07
CA ALA A 125 7.27 8.29 -2.31
C ALA A 125 7.31 6.75 -2.37
N VAL A 126 8.34 6.21 -3.02
CA VAL A 126 8.56 4.79 -3.26
C VAL A 126 10.02 4.46 -3.00
N ALA A 127 10.30 3.37 -2.28
CA ALA A 127 11.63 2.78 -2.17
C ALA A 127 11.63 1.34 -2.69
N LEU A 128 12.68 0.99 -3.42
CA LEU A 128 12.86 -0.33 -4.03
C LEU A 128 14.29 -0.83 -3.80
N GLY A 129 14.49 -2.14 -3.95
CA GLY A 129 15.79 -2.80 -3.95
C GLY A 129 16.01 -3.59 -2.66
N ARG A 130 17.21 -3.49 -2.09
CA ARG A 130 17.53 -4.07 -0.79
C ARG A 130 16.97 -3.18 0.31
N LEU A 131 15.76 -3.52 0.76
CA LEU A 131 15.03 -2.76 1.76
C LEU A 131 15.21 -3.35 3.16
N ALA A 132 15.52 -2.50 4.15
CA ALA A 132 15.57 -2.90 5.56
C ALA A 132 14.19 -3.38 6.04
N PRO A 133 14.06 -4.37 6.94
CA PRO A 133 12.76 -4.80 7.45
C PRO A 133 11.95 -3.64 8.06
N VAL A 134 10.63 -3.61 7.84
CA VAL A 134 9.73 -2.69 8.55
C VAL A 134 9.79 -3.02 10.05
N PRO A 135 9.96 -2.05 10.99
CA PRO A 135 9.72 -0.60 10.88
C PRO A 135 10.92 0.28 10.48
N GLU A 136 12.10 -0.28 10.18
CA GLU A 136 13.30 0.51 9.84
C GLU A 136 13.28 1.07 8.41
N SER A 137 12.27 0.74 7.62
CA SER A 137 11.98 1.31 6.30
C SER A 137 11.50 2.77 6.39
N VAL A 138 12.25 3.61 7.09
CA VAL A 138 12.14 5.06 6.96
C VAL A 138 12.75 5.40 5.61
N LEU A 139 12.00 6.13 4.78
CA LEU A 139 12.55 6.78 3.60
C LEU A 139 13.61 7.78 4.06
N ARG A 140 14.84 7.31 4.18
CA ARG A 140 15.99 8.19 4.22
C ARG A 140 16.53 8.25 2.80
N PRO A 141 16.77 9.45 2.24
CA PRO A 141 17.60 9.54 1.05
C PRO A 141 18.89 8.81 1.40
N PRO A 142 19.26 7.78 0.64
CA PRO A 142 20.39 6.99 1.03
C PRO A 142 21.64 7.88 0.99
N PRO A 143 22.54 7.79 1.98
CA PRO A 143 23.76 8.59 2.00
C PRO A 143 24.55 8.34 0.71
N GLY A 144 24.80 9.40 -0.06
CA GLY A 144 25.43 9.31 -1.38
C GLY A 144 24.49 9.02 -2.57
N GLY A 145 23.17 9.14 -2.37
CA GLY A 145 22.15 8.93 -3.39
C GLY A 145 22.29 9.86 -4.59
N ARG A 146 22.61 9.29 -5.75
CA ARG A 146 22.81 10.01 -7.02
C ARG A 146 21.47 10.21 -7.72
N ARG A 147 21.25 11.38 -8.33
CA ARG A 147 20.06 11.62 -9.15
C ARG A 147 20.11 10.71 -10.37
N PHE A 148 18.96 10.13 -10.72
CA PHE A 148 18.79 9.30 -11.91
C PHE A 148 17.57 9.79 -12.67
N GLU A 149 17.73 10.07 -13.96
CA GLU A 149 16.62 10.58 -14.76
C GLU A 149 16.00 9.47 -15.60
N ARG A 150 16.85 8.74 -16.33
CA ARG A 150 16.43 7.69 -17.24
C ARG A 150 17.62 6.78 -17.54
N GLY A 151 17.37 5.47 -17.67
CA GLY A 151 18.38 4.50 -18.10
C GLY A 151 18.30 3.18 -17.34
N VAL A 152 19.35 2.38 -17.50
CA VAL A 152 19.57 1.14 -16.75
C VAL A 152 20.79 1.30 -15.85
N VAL A 153 20.67 0.94 -14.57
CA VAL A 153 21.78 1.03 -13.60
C VAL A 153 21.69 -0.04 -12.52
N GLU A 154 22.82 -0.60 -12.10
CA GLU A 154 22.86 -1.50 -10.95
C GLU A 154 22.76 -0.71 -9.64
N VAL A 155 21.79 -1.09 -8.81
CA VAL A 155 21.45 -0.41 -7.56
C VAL A 155 21.42 -1.39 -6.40
N SER A 156 21.81 -0.89 -5.22
CA SER A 156 21.49 -1.55 -3.95
C SER A 156 20.14 -1.08 -3.44
N SER A 157 19.84 0.21 -3.55
CA SER A 157 18.52 0.78 -3.25
C SER A 157 18.22 1.96 -4.17
N VAL A 158 16.94 2.19 -4.41
CA VAL A 158 16.44 3.36 -5.12
C VAL A 158 15.27 3.95 -4.35
N VAL A 159 15.19 5.27 -4.36
CA VAL A 159 14.15 6.06 -3.73
C VAL A 159 13.64 7.07 -4.73
N TRP A 160 12.33 7.10 -4.92
CA TRP A 160 11.63 8.17 -5.59
C TRP A 160 10.75 8.92 -4.58
N ALA A 161 10.68 10.24 -4.68
CA ALA A 161 9.78 11.07 -3.89
C ALA A 161 9.16 12.18 -4.74
N ALA A 162 7.88 12.44 -4.54
CA ALA A 162 7.11 13.44 -5.27
C ALA A 162 7.56 14.88 -4.96
N ASP A 163 7.76 15.15 -3.67
CA ASP A 163 8.38 16.39 -3.20
C ASP A 163 9.86 16.12 -2.88
N PRO A 164 10.79 16.86 -3.49
CA PRO A 164 12.17 16.88 -3.08
C PRO A 164 12.37 17.43 -1.65
N GLU A 165 11.70 18.48 -1.17
CA GLU A 165 12.01 19.13 0.13
C GLU A 165 12.28 18.21 1.36
N PRO A 166 11.66 17.02 1.53
CA PRO A 166 12.06 16.04 2.55
C PRO A 166 13.55 15.64 2.58
N TRP A 167 14.34 15.86 1.50
CA TRP A 167 15.78 15.52 1.48
C TRP A 167 16.68 16.55 2.14
N GLU A 168 16.30 17.83 2.22
CA GLU A 168 17.15 18.88 2.80
C GLU A 168 17.13 18.87 4.34
N SER A 169 16.01 18.45 4.94
CA SER A 169 15.88 18.37 6.41
C SER A 169 16.63 17.18 7.02
N CYS A 170 17.10 16.23 6.21
CA CYS A 170 17.80 15.02 6.65
C CYS A 170 19.33 15.17 6.72
N THR A 171 19.90 16.31 6.32
CA THR A 171 21.35 16.58 6.41
C THR A 171 21.81 17.16 7.75
N GLY A 172 20.93 17.22 8.76
CA GLY A 172 21.35 17.43 10.14
C GLY A 172 21.98 16.16 10.68
N ALA A 173 23.31 16.20 10.90
CA ALA A 173 24.07 15.14 11.55
C ALA A 173 23.32 14.64 12.79
N ALA A 174 22.92 13.37 12.79
CA ALA A 174 22.45 12.71 13.99
C ALA A 174 23.64 12.61 14.95
N ASP A 175 23.74 13.58 15.84
CA ASP A 175 24.50 13.45 17.07
C ASP A 175 23.87 12.31 17.86
N VAL A 176 24.62 11.22 17.97
CA VAL A 176 24.25 10.08 18.79
C VAL A 176 24.59 10.47 20.22
N SER A 177 23.61 10.99 20.95
CA SER A 177 23.68 11.07 22.42
C SER A 177 22.32 10.84 23.04
N ASP A 178 22.16 9.59 23.46
CA ASP A 178 21.59 9.15 24.73
C ASP A 178 21.22 10.29 25.71
N THR A 179 19.93 10.48 26.01
CA THR A 179 19.47 11.09 27.28
C THR A 179 18.06 10.64 27.61
N VAL A 180 18.00 9.66 28.51
CA VAL A 180 17.06 9.44 29.62
C VAL A 180 15.81 10.34 29.69
N VAL A 181 14.64 9.70 29.64
CA VAL A 181 13.35 10.27 30.03
C VAL A 181 13.32 10.50 31.54
N GLY A 182 13.46 11.77 31.95
CA GLY A 182 13.11 12.26 33.28
C GLY A 182 11.82 13.07 33.21
N ALA A 183 10.76 12.59 33.85
CA ALA A 183 9.52 13.35 34.04
C ALA A 183 9.76 14.59 34.92
N PRO A 184 8.97 15.66 34.74
CA PRO A 184 8.46 16.33 35.93
C PRO A 184 6.96 16.65 35.92
N ARG A 185 6.46 16.46 37.12
CA ARG A 185 5.18 16.74 37.76
C ARG A 185 4.67 18.19 37.61
N ALA A 186 3.36 18.27 37.40
CA ALA A 186 2.37 19.31 37.70
C ALA A 186 2.79 20.63 38.36
N THR A 187 2.25 21.74 37.82
CA THR A 187 1.76 22.87 38.60
C THR A 187 0.43 23.40 38.04
N ARG A 188 -0.53 23.48 38.96
CA ARG A 188 -1.83 24.15 38.90
C ARG A 188 -1.63 25.67 38.90
N THR A 189 -2.46 26.41 38.17
CA THR A 189 -2.96 27.73 38.57
C THR A 189 -4.37 27.91 38.00
N ASP A 190 -5.29 28.20 38.92
CA ASP A 190 -6.69 28.60 38.69
C ASP A 190 -6.75 30.09 38.25
N ASP A 191 -7.93 30.46 37.74
CA ASP A 191 -8.59 31.79 37.72
C ASP A 191 -9.16 32.09 36.32
N ASP A 192 -10.35 32.62 36.08
CA ASP A 192 -11.64 32.74 36.78
C ASP A 192 -12.65 33.20 35.70
N ALA A 193 -13.94 32.99 35.99
CA ALA A 193 -15.20 33.32 35.31
C ALA A 193 -15.28 34.42 34.23
N THR A 194 -16.15 34.23 33.22
CA THR A 194 -17.49 34.86 33.20
C THR A 194 -18.40 34.40 32.05
N ASP A 195 -19.68 34.53 32.37
CA ASP A 195 -20.96 34.17 31.75
C ASP A 195 -21.24 34.87 30.39
N GLU A 196 -21.98 34.22 29.48
CA GLU A 196 -23.14 34.85 28.83
C GLU A 196 -23.96 33.87 27.96
N THR A 197 -25.28 34.03 28.10
CA THR A 197 -26.37 33.22 27.55
C THR A 197 -27.15 34.04 26.51
N ALA A 198 -27.44 33.52 25.31
CA ALA A 198 -28.62 33.84 24.46
C ALA A 198 -28.51 33.07 23.12
N HIS A 199 -29.35 32.08 22.80
CA HIS A 199 -30.73 32.14 22.29
C HIS A 199 -30.88 32.77 20.89
N ALA A 200 -31.04 31.93 19.87
CA ALA A 200 -31.92 32.18 18.73
C ALA A 200 -32.26 30.86 18.01
N ALA A 201 -33.53 30.48 18.12
CA ALA A 201 -34.16 29.46 17.30
C ALA A 201 -34.37 29.98 15.87
N GLN A 202 -34.24 29.11 14.86
CA GLN A 202 -34.98 29.29 13.63
C GLN A 202 -35.39 27.96 13.00
N THR A 203 -36.69 27.89 12.75
CA THR A 203 -37.49 26.74 12.36
C THR A 203 -37.49 26.56 10.84
N ALA A 204 -37.42 25.28 10.45
CA ALA A 204 -37.94 24.60 9.26
C ALA A 204 -38.09 25.35 7.93
N GLN A 205 -37.54 24.73 6.88
CA GLN A 205 -38.32 24.44 5.67
C GLN A 205 -38.00 23.02 5.19
N ALA A 206 -39.06 22.21 5.14
CA ALA A 206 -39.12 20.92 4.50
C ALA A 206 -39.08 21.11 2.97
N VAL A 207 -38.33 20.28 2.27
CA VAL A 207 -38.48 20.07 0.83
C VAL A 207 -38.77 18.60 0.62
N GLU A 208 -39.82 18.36 -0.15
CA GLU A 208 -40.51 17.10 -0.40
C GLU A 208 -39.60 15.97 -0.88
N ALA A 209 -39.99 14.77 -0.44
CA ALA A 209 -39.52 13.49 -0.92
C ALA A 209 -39.82 13.33 -2.42
N ALA A 210 -38.77 13.19 -3.22
CA ALA A 210 -38.84 12.50 -4.49
C ALA A 210 -38.54 11.02 -4.22
N ASP A 211 -39.55 10.19 -4.46
CA ASP A 211 -39.47 8.74 -4.52
C ASP A 211 -38.64 8.35 -5.74
N ASP A 212 -37.32 8.22 -5.53
CA ASP A 212 -36.41 7.64 -6.51
C ASP A 212 -36.07 6.24 -5.99
N THR A 213 -36.82 5.25 -6.45
CA THR A 213 -36.48 3.84 -6.20
C THR A 213 -35.09 3.61 -6.81
N PRO A 214 -34.03 3.39 -6.02
CA PRO A 214 -32.69 3.25 -6.57
C PRO A 214 -32.66 2.00 -7.44
N GLU A 215 -32.35 2.18 -8.72
CA GLU A 215 -31.92 1.09 -9.58
C GLU A 215 -30.81 0.31 -8.84
N PRO A 216 -30.93 -1.02 -8.69
CA PRO A 216 -30.01 -1.77 -7.84
C PRO A 216 -28.59 -1.63 -8.39
N ALA A 217 -27.73 -0.99 -7.59
CA ALA A 217 -26.31 -0.88 -7.89
C ALA A 217 -25.75 -2.29 -8.20
N PRO A 218 -24.83 -2.41 -9.18
CA PRO A 218 -24.24 -3.71 -9.52
C PRO A 218 -23.66 -4.36 -8.25
N PRO A 219 -23.80 -5.68 -8.08
CA PRO A 219 -23.37 -6.35 -6.86
C PRO A 219 -21.88 -6.13 -6.63
N PRO A 220 -21.46 -5.88 -5.37
CA PRO A 220 -20.07 -5.60 -5.04
C PRO A 220 -19.18 -6.78 -5.46
N LEU A 221 -18.04 -6.53 -6.13
CA LEU A 221 -17.15 -7.62 -6.56
C LEU A 221 -16.55 -8.41 -5.40
N PHE A 222 -16.53 -7.85 -4.20
CA PHE A 222 -16.08 -8.50 -2.98
C PHE A 222 -16.97 -8.10 -1.80
N VAL A 223 -17.21 -9.07 -0.91
CA VAL A 223 -17.88 -8.89 0.36
C VAL A 223 -17.00 -9.42 1.48
N LEU A 224 -17.08 -8.75 2.63
CA LEU A 224 -16.30 -9.02 3.82
C LEU A 224 -17.24 -9.38 4.97
N SER A 225 -17.01 -10.49 5.66
CA SER A 225 -17.73 -10.81 6.90
C SER A 225 -16.74 -11.00 8.04
N VAL A 226 -17.05 -10.43 9.19
CA VAL A 226 -16.20 -10.53 10.39
C VAL A 226 -16.87 -11.45 11.39
N ASN A 227 -16.18 -12.51 11.81
CA ASN A 227 -16.66 -13.50 12.78
C ASN A 227 -18.03 -14.11 12.40
N GLY A 228 -18.30 -14.28 11.11
CA GLY A 228 -19.60 -14.75 10.61
C GLY A 228 -20.75 -13.74 10.76
N GLY A 229 -20.44 -12.49 11.07
CA GLY A 229 -21.40 -11.38 11.13
C GLY A 229 -21.87 -10.89 9.76
N PRO A 230 -22.58 -9.75 9.71
CA PRO A 230 -23.12 -9.19 8.48
C PRO A 230 -22.06 -9.02 7.39
N ALA A 231 -22.47 -9.26 6.14
CA ALA A 231 -21.61 -9.02 4.99
C ALA A 231 -21.50 -7.52 4.72
N HIS A 232 -20.28 -7.02 4.65
CA HIS A 232 -19.93 -5.65 4.29
C HIS A 232 -19.44 -5.62 2.84
N PRO A 233 -20.10 -4.84 1.96
CA PRO A 233 -19.61 -4.67 0.59
C PRO A 233 -18.27 -3.92 0.60
N LEU A 234 -17.31 -4.37 -0.22
CA LEU A 234 -15.99 -3.77 -0.32
C LEU A 234 -15.96 -2.67 -1.39
N ASP A 235 -16.80 -1.65 -1.21
CA ASP A 235 -16.93 -0.51 -2.13
C ASP A 235 -15.87 0.58 -1.86
N GLY A 236 -15.20 0.50 -0.72
CA GLY A 236 -14.08 1.34 -0.30
C GLY A 236 -13.20 0.58 0.70
N ALA A 237 -12.20 1.25 1.27
CA ALA A 237 -11.36 0.63 2.29
C ALA A 237 -12.15 0.31 3.56
N VAL A 238 -11.92 -0.87 4.14
CA VAL A 238 -12.48 -1.32 5.42
C VAL A 238 -11.33 -1.44 6.42
N VAL A 239 -11.38 -0.67 7.49
CA VAL A 239 -10.38 -0.68 8.57
C VAL A 239 -10.94 -1.42 9.78
N ILE A 240 -10.23 -2.43 10.25
CA ILE A 240 -10.68 -3.34 11.30
C ILE A 240 -9.71 -3.27 12.48
N GLY A 241 -10.25 -3.21 13.70
CA GLY A 241 -9.46 -3.24 14.93
C GLY A 241 -10.31 -3.15 16.18
N ARG A 242 -9.69 -3.08 17.37
CA ARG A 242 -10.44 -2.99 18.64
C ARG A 242 -11.06 -1.62 18.91
N ARG A 243 -10.50 -0.56 18.32
CA ARG A 243 -10.94 0.85 18.45
C ARG A 243 -10.57 1.63 17.17
N PRO A 244 -11.11 1.27 15.99
CA PRO A 244 -10.76 1.92 14.75
C PRO A 244 -11.46 3.28 14.66
N ALA A 245 -10.68 4.36 14.71
CA ALA A 245 -11.17 5.72 14.48
C ALA A 245 -10.86 6.15 13.04
N GLN A 246 -11.81 6.85 12.42
CA GLN A 246 -11.58 7.59 11.18
C GLN A 246 -10.63 8.76 11.49
N ARG A 247 -9.54 8.92 10.71
CA ARG A 247 -8.67 10.09 10.88
C ARG A 247 -9.20 11.28 10.07
N PRO A 248 -9.06 12.52 10.56
CA PRO A 248 -9.43 13.72 9.79
C PRO A 248 -8.73 13.79 8.42
N SER A 249 -7.46 13.38 8.32
CA SER A 249 -6.71 13.31 7.06
C SER A 249 -7.22 12.26 6.06
N GLU A 250 -8.02 11.28 6.53
CA GLU A 250 -8.67 10.29 5.67
C GLU A 250 -10.05 10.77 5.21
N ALA A 251 -10.65 11.73 5.92
CA ALA A 251 -11.94 12.36 5.59
C ALA A 251 -11.78 13.51 4.57
N LEU A 252 -10.64 14.21 4.55
CA LEU A 252 -10.28 15.23 3.55
C LEU A 252 -9.43 14.64 2.41
N ARG A 253 -9.88 13.57 1.75
CA ARG A 253 -9.25 13.15 0.49
C ARG A 253 -9.72 14.09 -0.63
N ASP A 254 -9.03 15.23 -0.79
CA ASP A 254 -9.25 16.21 -1.87
C ASP A 254 -8.76 15.68 -3.23
N SER A 255 -9.38 14.61 -3.74
CA SER A 255 -9.23 14.20 -5.15
C SER A 255 -10.60 13.89 -5.76
N PRO A 256 -10.90 14.45 -6.95
CA PRO A 256 -12.24 14.41 -7.51
C PRO A 256 -12.45 13.09 -8.26
N SER A 257 -13.05 12.09 -7.62
CA SER A 257 -14.11 11.24 -8.23
C SER A 257 -14.58 10.04 -7.41
N ASP A 258 -13.83 9.45 -6.48
CA ASP A 258 -14.29 8.16 -5.87
C ASP A 258 -13.76 7.81 -4.45
N ALA A 259 -13.16 8.76 -3.71
CA ALA A 259 -12.60 8.46 -2.39
C ALA A 259 -13.67 8.45 -1.26
N ARG A 260 -14.49 7.39 -1.19
CA ARG A 260 -15.41 7.17 -0.05
C ARG A 260 -14.60 7.03 1.26
N PRO A 261 -15.03 7.65 2.38
CA PRO A 261 -14.35 7.48 3.66
C PRO A 261 -14.30 6.01 4.06
N PRO A 262 -13.20 5.55 4.70
CA PRO A 262 -13.05 4.15 5.07
C PRO A 262 -14.16 3.73 6.05
N THR A 263 -14.74 2.57 5.79
CA THR A 263 -15.67 1.93 6.73
C THR A 263 -14.84 1.35 7.88
N VAL A 264 -15.23 1.67 9.11
CA VAL A 264 -14.54 1.18 10.32
C VAL A 264 -15.34 0.03 10.93
N VAL A 265 -14.69 -1.08 11.26
CA VAL A 265 -15.31 -2.25 11.88
C VAL A 265 -14.60 -2.59 13.18
N THR A 266 -15.33 -2.46 14.28
CA THR A 266 -14.82 -2.76 15.62
C THR A 266 -14.95 -4.25 15.93
N VAL A 267 -13.88 -4.85 16.46
CA VAL A 267 -13.85 -6.26 16.87
C VAL A 267 -13.53 -6.42 18.36
N PRO A 268 -14.02 -7.49 19.02
CA PRO A 268 -13.68 -7.79 20.40
C PRO A 268 -12.19 -8.11 20.54
N SER A 269 -11.59 -7.66 21.64
CA SER A 269 -10.20 -7.97 21.96
C SER A 269 -10.00 -8.13 23.48
N PRO A 270 -10.55 -9.20 24.08
CA PRO A 270 -10.50 -9.39 25.53
C PRO A 270 -9.08 -9.59 26.07
N SER A 271 -8.20 -10.27 25.32
CA SER A 271 -6.79 -10.42 25.71
C SER A 271 -5.90 -9.27 25.23
N GLY A 272 -6.47 -8.33 24.46
CA GLY A 272 -5.75 -7.19 23.92
C GLY A 272 -4.87 -7.51 22.71
N GLU A 273 -5.06 -8.66 22.07
CA GLU A 273 -4.25 -9.09 20.92
C GLU A 273 -4.51 -8.26 19.65
N VAL A 274 -5.67 -7.62 19.54
CA VAL A 274 -6.02 -6.78 18.39
C VAL A 274 -5.64 -5.33 18.66
N SER A 275 -4.83 -4.73 17.78
CA SER A 275 -4.50 -3.31 17.83
C SER A 275 -5.72 -2.41 17.56
N ALA A 276 -5.64 -1.13 17.97
CA ALA A 276 -6.74 -0.17 17.80
C ALA A 276 -7.21 -0.08 16.34
N ARG A 277 -6.24 0.00 15.42
CA ARG A 277 -6.38 -0.25 13.98
C ARG A 277 -5.41 -1.39 13.66
N HIS A 278 -5.91 -2.54 13.23
CA HIS A 278 -5.11 -3.74 13.05
C HIS A 278 -4.86 -4.02 11.57
N VAL A 279 -5.91 -4.02 10.76
CA VAL A 279 -5.81 -4.35 9.33
C VAL A 279 -6.69 -3.41 8.51
N GLU A 280 -6.22 -3.04 7.32
CA GLU A 280 -6.99 -2.37 6.28
C GLU A 280 -7.18 -3.33 5.11
N ILE A 281 -8.40 -3.44 4.62
CA ILE A 281 -8.76 -4.26 3.47
C ILE A 281 -9.39 -3.35 2.44
N ALA A 282 -8.80 -3.25 1.26
CA ALA A 282 -9.27 -2.35 0.20
C ALA A 282 -9.36 -3.08 -1.13
N ARG A 283 -10.40 -2.76 -1.91
CA ARG A 283 -10.52 -3.24 -3.29
C ARG A 283 -9.61 -2.42 -4.21
N SER A 284 -8.86 -3.12 -5.06
CA SER A 284 -8.14 -2.53 -6.19
C SER A 284 -8.53 -3.30 -7.45
N GLY A 285 -9.39 -2.69 -8.26
CA GLY A 285 -9.97 -3.32 -9.45
C GLY A 285 -10.63 -4.67 -9.15
N ARG A 286 -10.03 -5.77 -9.65
CA ARG A 286 -10.50 -7.15 -9.47
C ARG A 286 -9.79 -7.90 -8.34
N THR A 287 -9.04 -7.20 -7.50
CA THR A 287 -8.26 -7.76 -6.40
C THR A 287 -8.58 -7.06 -5.09
N VAL A 288 -8.17 -7.67 -3.98
CA VAL A 288 -8.27 -7.14 -2.64
C VAL A 288 -6.88 -7.06 -2.03
N VAL A 289 -6.52 -5.88 -1.52
CA VAL A 289 -5.27 -5.64 -0.82
C VAL A 289 -5.53 -5.66 0.67
N ILE A 290 -4.82 -6.51 1.39
CA ILE A 290 -4.90 -6.69 2.85
C ILE A 290 -3.62 -6.15 3.44
N THR A 291 -3.70 -5.07 4.22
CA THR A 291 -2.55 -4.35 4.79
C THR A 291 -2.58 -4.43 6.30
N ASP A 292 -1.53 -4.96 6.92
CA ASP A 292 -1.34 -4.87 8.37
C ASP A 292 -1.02 -3.42 8.76
N LEU A 293 -1.86 -2.80 9.59
CA LEU A 293 -1.73 -1.39 10.00
C LEU A 293 -0.77 -1.23 11.19
N ARG A 294 0.33 -1.96 11.17
CA ARG A 294 1.35 -2.01 12.23
C ARG A 294 0.80 -2.59 13.52
N SER A 295 0.14 -3.73 13.40
CA SER A 295 -0.39 -4.44 14.54
C SER A 295 0.73 -5.00 15.42
N THR A 296 0.49 -5.09 16.73
CA THR A 296 1.51 -5.59 17.67
C THR A 296 1.82 -7.06 17.42
N ASN A 297 0.80 -7.85 17.10
CA ASN A 297 0.92 -9.29 16.95
C ASN A 297 1.09 -9.75 15.49
N GLY A 298 0.83 -8.91 14.51
CA GLY A 298 0.84 -9.25 13.08
C GLY A 298 -0.44 -9.92 12.62
N THR A 299 -0.67 -9.89 11.30
CA THR A 299 -1.88 -10.43 10.65
C THR A 299 -1.56 -11.73 9.92
N ARG A 300 -2.42 -12.75 10.04
CA ARG A 300 -2.30 -13.99 9.24
C ARG A 300 -3.33 -13.97 8.11
N VAL A 301 -2.91 -14.29 6.89
CA VAL A 301 -3.76 -14.31 5.70
C VAL A 301 -3.66 -15.68 5.04
N THR A 302 -4.77 -16.38 4.91
CA THR A 302 -4.87 -17.64 4.17
C THR A 302 -5.54 -17.37 2.83
N LEU A 303 -4.81 -17.64 1.75
CA LEU A 303 -5.25 -17.46 0.36
C LEU A 303 -6.12 -18.63 -0.13
N PRO A 304 -6.80 -18.51 -1.29
CA PRO A 304 -7.71 -19.55 -1.79
C PRO A 304 -7.05 -20.90 -2.09
N ASP A 305 -5.75 -20.90 -2.36
CA ASP A 305 -4.94 -22.08 -2.63
C ASP A 305 -4.48 -22.80 -1.34
N GLY A 306 -4.87 -22.29 -0.16
CA GLY A 306 -4.47 -22.79 1.14
C GLY A 306 -3.14 -22.23 1.65
N THR A 307 -2.47 -21.38 0.86
CA THR A 307 -1.22 -20.74 1.29
C THR A 307 -1.50 -19.78 2.45
N THR A 308 -0.86 -20.01 3.59
CA THR A 308 -0.94 -19.13 4.76
C THR A 308 0.28 -18.20 4.86
N LEU A 309 0.01 -16.91 4.88
CA LEU A 309 0.96 -15.82 4.94
C LEU A 309 0.90 -15.14 6.29
N ARG A 310 2.05 -14.76 6.85
CA ARG A 310 2.13 -13.91 8.04
C ARG A 310 2.61 -12.53 7.63
N LEU A 311 1.71 -11.56 7.64
CA LEU A 311 2.02 -10.15 7.45
C LEU A 311 2.67 -9.60 8.71
N ARG A 312 3.83 -8.97 8.55
CA ARG A 312 4.46 -8.18 9.61
C ARG A 312 3.86 -6.77 9.61
N GLN A 313 4.29 -5.97 10.57
CA GLN A 313 3.85 -4.59 10.69
C GLN A 313 4.04 -3.81 9.40
N GLY A 314 2.96 -3.31 8.80
CA GLY A 314 3.00 -2.54 7.56
C GLY A 314 3.10 -3.38 6.28
N ASP A 315 3.20 -4.71 6.36
CA ASP A 315 3.20 -5.57 5.18
C ASP A 315 1.81 -5.66 4.56
N SER A 316 1.76 -5.90 3.24
CA SER A 316 0.52 -6.11 2.50
C SER A 316 0.53 -7.43 1.71
N ALA A 317 -0.63 -8.06 1.59
CA ALA A 317 -0.89 -9.21 0.71
C ALA A 317 -2.05 -8.92 -0.25
N VAL A 318 -2.10 -9.64 -1.38
CA VAL A 318 -3.15 -9.52 -2.39
C VAL A 318 -3.94 -10.81 -2.48
N ALA A 319 -5.26 -10.69 -2.52
CA ALA A 319 -6.19 -11.78 -2.78
C ALA A 319 -7.03 -11.49 -4.03
N THR A 320 -7.25 -12.51 -4.87
CA THR A 320 -7.94 -12.37 -6.17
C THR A 320 -9.37 -12.91 -6.18
N ARG A 321 -9.77 -13.72 -5.19
CA ARG A 321 -11.11 -14.33 -5.11
C ARG A 321 -11.66 -14.40 -3.70
N SER A 322 -10.89 -14.98 -2.81
CA SER A 322 -11.23 -15.10 -1.39
C SER A 322 -9.96 -15.02 -0.55
N ALA A 323 -10.13 -14.76 0.73
CA ALA A 323 -9.07 -14.88 1.71
C ALA A 323 -9.70 -14.99 3.10
N ILE A 324 -8.99 -15.66 4.01
CA ILE A 324 -9.31 -15.70 5.44
C ILE A 324 -8.22 -14.91 6.15
N VAL A 325 -8.59 -13.88 6.90
CA VAL A 325 -7.66 -13.01 7.61
C VAL A 325 -7.88 -13.16 9.11
N GLU A 326 -6.83 -13.47 9.85
CA GLU A 326 -6.86 -13.62 11.31
C GLU A 326 -5.99 -12.54 11.97
N ILE A 327 -6.57 -11.83 12.94
CA ILE A 327 -5.95 -10.65 13.58
C ILE A 327 -5.75 -10.81 15.10
N GLY A 328 -5.94 -12.01 15.63
CA GLY A 328 -5.85 -12.32 17.07
C GLY A 328 -7.20 -12.26 17.79
N ASP A 329 -7.23 -12.73 19.04
CA ASP A 329 -8.44 -12.89 19.86
C ASP A 329 -9.55 -13.74 19.19
N GLY A 330 -9.16 -14.65 18.30
CA GLY A 330 -10.10 -15.46 17.50
C GLY A 330 -10.88 -14.68 16.47
N ASN A 331 -10.49 -13.43 16.17
CA ASN A 331 -11.14 -12.64 15.13
C ASN A 331 -10.71 -13.09 13.74
N VAL A 332 -11.70 -13.53 12.97
CA VAL A 332 -11.54 -14.07 11.61
C VAL A 332 -12.39 -13.25 10.66
N ILE A 333 -11.76 -12.77 9.59
CA ILE A 333 -12.39 -12.01 8.52
C ILE A 333 -12.40 -12.86 7.26
N HIS A 334 -13.58 -13.13 6.72
CA HIS A 334 -13.76 -13.82 5.47
C HIS A 334 -13.98 -12.81 4.35
N ILE A 335 -13.12 -12.85 3.34
CA ILE A 335 -13.26 -12.12 2.10
C ILE A 335 -13.75 -13.11 1.05
N SER A 336 -14.80 -12.76 0.33
CA SER A 336 -15.33 -13.57 -0.76
C SER A 336 -15.75 -12.69 -1.92
N SER A 337 -15.51 -13.16 -3.14
CA SER A 337 -16.14 -12.59 -4.33
C SER A 337 -17.49 -13.26 -4.53
N PRO A 338 -18.60 -12.52 -4.67
CA PRO A 338 -19.92 -13.11 -4.89
C PRO A 338 -20.11 -13.65 -6.31
N VAL A 339 -19.07 -13.71 -7.15
CA VAL A 339 -19.15 -14.37 -8.46
C VAL A 339 -19.60 -15.83 -8.21
N PRO A 340 -20.79 -16.22 -8.67
CA PRO A 340 -21.29 -17.55 -8.41
C PRO A 340 -20.35 -18.57 -9.05
N SER A 341 -20.11 -19.67 -8.33
CA SER A 341 -19.61 -20.90 -8.94
C SER A 341 -20.45 -21.16 -10.19
N SER A 342 -19.81 -21.26 -11.36
CA SER A 342 -20.50 -21.63 -12.60
C SER A 342 -21.39 -22.84 -12.31
N PRO A 343 -22.69 -22.80 -12.63
CA PRO A 343 -23.53 -23.98 -12.45
C PRO A 343 -22.90 -25.10 -13.28
N GLY A 344 -22.59 -26.20 -12.60
CA GLY A 344 -22.00 -27.37 -13.23
C GLY A 344 -22.86 -27.77 -14.42
N THR A 345 -22.22 -27.91 -15.58
CA THR A 345 -22.77 -28.63 -16.71
C THR A 345 -23.19 -30.01 -16.22
N SER A 346 -24.48 -30.18 -15.98
CA SER A 346 -25.10 -31.48 -15.81
C SER A 346 -25.83 -31.81 -17.09
N VAL A 347 -25.47 -32.99 -17.60
CA VAL A 347 -26.04 -33.78 -18.70
C VAL A 347 -25.63 -33.37 -20.12
#